data_AF-A0A2E0YXI1-F1
#
_entry.id   AF-A0A2E0YXI1-F1
#
_cell.length_a   1.000
_cell.length_b   1.000
_cell.length_c   1.000
_cell.angle_alpha   90.00
_cell.angle_beta   90.00
_cell.angle_gamma   90.00
#
_symmetry.space_group_name_H-M   'P 1'
#
loop_
_entity.id
_entity.type
_entity.pdbx_description
1 polymer ?
#
loop_
_entity_poly.entity_id
_entity_poly.type
_entity_poly.pdbx_seq_one_letter_code
_entity_poly.pdbx_strand_id
1 'polypeptide(L)' 'MSKTKLLNIRIDPELKKKAKKLAEADGRSLSNWVTKLISGKVKEAEKEAQKSKKDG' A
#
# COMPACT_ATOMS: atom_id res chain seq x y z
N MET A 1 7.42 3.57 19.94
CA MET A 1 7.07 4.32 18.70
C MET A 1 8.19 4.15 17.70
N SER A 2 8.08 3.18 16.80
CA SER A 2 9.11 2.88 15.80
C SER A 2 9.17 4.02 14.78
N LYS A 3 10.39 4.53 14.52
CA LYS A 3 10.63 5.67 13.61
C LYS A 3 10.04 5.37 12.23
N THR A 4 8.94 6.05 11.87
CA THR A 4 8.40 6.02 10.51
C THR A 4 9.38 6.74 9.58
N LYS A 5 9.84 6.07 8.52
CA LYS A 5 10.63 6.71 7.46
C LYS A 5 9.70 7.35 6.44
N LEU A 6 10.04 8.55 5.96
CA LEU A 6 9.33 9.23 4.89
C LEU A 6 9.54 8.50 3.56
N LEU A 7 8.47 8.35 2.80
CA LEU A 7 8.48 7.78 1.45
C LEU A 7 7.96 8.84 0.48
N ASN A 8 8.87 9.46 -0.27
CA ASN A 8 8.53 10.49 -1.25
C ASN A 8 8.33 9.85 -2.63
N ILE A 9 7.09 9.88 -3.13
CA ILE A 9 6.73 9.33 -4.44
C ILE A 9 6.06 10.42 -5.28
N ARG A 10 6.41 10.48 -6.57
CA ARG A 10 5.66 11.24 -7.56
C ARG A 10 4.54 10.38 -8.10
N ILE A 11 3.31 10.85 -7.98
CA ILE A 11 2.13 10.19 -8.54
C ILE A 11 1.38 11.17 -9.40
N ASP A 12 0.64 10.61 -10.35
CA ASP A 12 -0.28 11.38 -11.17
C ASP A 12 -1.29 12.16 -10.30
N PRO A 13 -1.55 13.45 -10.59
CA PRO A 13 -2.44 14.27 -9.78
C PRO A 13 -3.89 13.77 -9.78
N GLU A 14 -4.37 13.16 -10.87
CA GLU A 14 -5.70 12.57 -10.91
C GLU A 14 -5.78 11.32 -10.06
N LEU A 15 -4.73 10.49 -10.11
CA LEU A 15 -4.61 9.32 -9.25
C LEU A 15 -4.64 9.73 -7.76
N LYS A 16 -3.90 10.78 -7.40
CA LYS A 16 -3.91 11.33 -6.02
C LYS A 16 -5.32 11.75 -5.60
N LYS A 17 -6.04 12.44 -6.48
CA LYS A 17 -7.40 12.93 -6.21
C LYS A 17 -8.38 11.78 -5.98
N LYS A 18 -8.31 10.74 -6.82
CA LYS A 18 -9.13 9.51 -6.69
C LYS A 18 -8.79 8.75 -5.41
N ALA A 19 -7.51 8.54 -5.14
CA ALA A 19 -7.04 7.87 -3.93
C ALA A 19 -7.47 8.59 -2.65
N LYS A 20 -7.39 9.93 -2.64
CA LYS A 20 -7.85 10.73 -1.49
C LYS A 20 -9.33 10.52 -1.20
N LYS A 21 -10.19 10.59 -2.24
CA LYS A 21 -11.64 10.35 -2.08
C LYS A 21 -11.94 8.95 -1.54
N LEU A 22 -11.24 7.93 -2.03
CA LEU A 22 -11.41 6.56 -1.53
C LEU A 22 -10.95 6.40 -0.08
N ALA A 23 -9.84 7.05 0.30
CA ALA A 23 -9.37 7.06 1.68
C ALA A 23 -10.37 7.76 2.62
N GLU A 24 -10.91 8.91 2.20
CA GLU A 24 -11.93 9.65 2.96
C GLU A 24 -13.22 8.84 3.13
N ALA A 25 -13.69 8.17 2.08
CA ALA A 25 -14.86 7.28 2.15
C ALA A 25 -14.64 6.09 3.11
N ASP A 26 -13.40 5.61 3.25
CA ASP A 26 -12.99 4.53 4.14
C ASP A 26 -12.65 5.04 5.57
N GLY A 27 -12.81 6.35 5.83
CA GLY A 27 -12.57 6.99 7.13
C GLY A 27 -11.09 7.05 7.53
N ARG A 28 -10.16 7.02 6.55
CA ARG A 28 -8.72 6.96 6.77
C ARG A 28 -7.98 8.11 6.07
N SER A 29 -6.81 8.47 6.59
CA SER A 29 -5.90 9.36 5.88
C SER A 29 -5.33 8.68 4.64
N LEU A 30 -4.98 9.46 3.62
CA LEU A 30 -4.36 8.95 2.39
C LEU A 30 -3.12 8.10 2.68
N SER A 31 -2.26 8.53 3.60
CA SER A 31 -1.06 7.78 3.97
C SER A 31 -1.40 6.41 4.55
N ASN A 32 -2.31 6.34 5.52
CA ASN A 32 -2.71 5.08 6.14
C ASN A 32 -3.42 4.16 5.14
N TRP A 33 -4.23 4.73 4.27
CA TRP A 33 -4.91 3.99 3.21
C TRP A 33 -3.91 3.37 2.23
N VAL A 34 -2.91 4.14 1.77
CA VAL A 34 -1.82 3.64 0.92
C VAL A 34 -1.00 2.58 1.66
N THR A 35 -0.65 2.79 2.92
CA THR A 35 0.07 1.80 3.74
C THR A 35 -0.68 0.47 3.81
N LYS A 36 -2.00 0.50 4.00
CA LYS A 36 -2.83 -0.72 4.00
C LYS A 36 -2.81 -1.43 2.66
N LEU A 37 -2.93 -0.69 1.55
CA LEU A 37 -2.88 -1.26 0.20
C LEU A 37 -1.53 -1.93 -0.08
N ILE A 38 -0.43 -1.25 0.23
CA ILE A 38 0.92 -1.79 0.07
C ILE A 38 1.11 -3.02 0.95
N SER A 39 0.71 -2.96 2.22
CA SER A 39 0.84 -4.10 3.13
C SER A 39 0.06 -5.33 2.65
N GLY A 40 -1.15 -5.12 2.11
CA GLY A 40 -1.93 -6.20 1.50
C GLY A 40 -1.20 -6.82 0.33
N LYS A 41 -0.73 -5.99 -0.61
CA LYS A 41 -0.01 -6.46 -1.81
C LYS A 41 1.31 -7.16 -1.51
N VAL A 42 2.06 -6.67 -0.52
CA VAL A 42 3.29 -7.33 -0.07
C VAL A 42 2.97 -8.72 0.50
N LYS A 43 1.95 -8.86 1.34
CA LYS A 43 1.56 -10.18 1.89
C LYS A 43 1.12 -11.15 0.81
N GLU A 44 0.41 -10.68 -0.21
CA GLU A 44 0.03 -11.50 -1.37
C GLU A 44 1.27 -11.97 -2.13
N ALA A 45 2.18 -11.04 -2.45
CA ALA A 45 3.42 -11.35 -3.15
C ALA A 45 4.34 -12.30 -2.35
N GLU A 46 4.44 -12.13 -1.03
CA GLU A 46 5.20 -13.03 -0.16
C GLU A 46 4.63 -14.44 -0.14
N LYS A 47 3.29 -14.58 -0.10
CA LYS A 47 2.63 -15.90 -0.17
C LYS A 47 2.85 -16.57 -1.52
N GLU A 48 2.79 -15.80 -2.60
CA GLU A 48 3.02 -16.30 -3.96
C GLU A 48 4.47 -16.75 -4.13
N ALA A 49 5.43 -15.92 -3.70
CA ALA A 49 6.85 -16.26 -3.71
C ALA A 49 7.21 -17.50 -2.86
N GLN A 50 6.52 -17.72 -1.74
CA GLN A 50 6.70 -18.91 -0.91
C GLN A 50 6.13 -20.18 -1.56
N LYS A 51 5.01 -20.09 -2.29
CA LYS A 51 4.49 -21.22 -3.07
C LYS A 51 5.45 -21.60 -4.20
N SER A 52 5.98 -20.62 -4.93
CA SER A 52 6.93 -20.86 -6.02
C SER A 52 8.26 -21.50 -5.59
N LYS A 53 8.64 -21.38 -4.31
CA LYS A 53 9.86 -21.98 -3.75
C LYS A 53 9.68 -23.40 -3.20
N LYS A 54 8.45 -23.89 -3.05
CA LYS A 54 8.18 -25.21 -2.47
C LYS A 54 8.06 -26.33 -3.52
N ASP A 55 7.98 -25.96 -4.79
CA ASP A 55 7.91 -26.84 -5.97
C ASP A 55 9.22 -26.84 -6.79
N GLY A 56 10.34 -26.38 -6.23
CA GLY A 56 11.66 -26.33 -6.88
C GLY A 56 12.72 -27.12 -6.15
#